data_AF-A0A0B3A2M8-F1
#
_entry.id   AF-A0A0B3A2M8-F1
#
_cell.length_a   1.000
_cell.length_b   1.000
_cell.length_c   1.000
_cell.angle_alpha   90.00
_cell.angle_beta   90.00
_cell.angle_gamma   90.00
#
_symmetry.space_group_name_H-M   'P 1'
#
loop_
_entity.id
_entity.type
_entity.pdbx_description
1 polymer ?
#
loop_
_entity_poly.entity_id
_entity_poly.type
_entity_poly.pdbx_seq_one_letter_code
_entity_poly.pdbx_strand_id
1 'polypeptide(L)'
;MNNGRSSVLTGALGAEVLIIFGSDSDSKVYDRIQANVPKSAAVVCSAHRSPDILDDIMGKSKAMVFVAGAGLAAHLPGVVASKTIRPVIGVPVDSNFSGMDSLLAIVQMPPGIPVLAVGPDNADEAAKYAKLMLREYHGVTIIGDIKNQKAKKAIEMLDQFGVSHEFADSPNLKNVNINFGNADEEKGLTINVPLIDTSTPEKSLELFHMMRKGLWVGVGRAENAAIAAVEILDYSGKYASKLKDYRDSLKRKIIEGLQ
;
A
#
# COMPACT_ATOMS: atom_id res chain seq x y z
N MET A 1 -18.68 0.13 -32.25
CA MET A 1 -17.52 0.69 -31.52
C MET A 1 -17.34 0.16 -30.08
N ASN A 2 -18.02 -0.93 -29.64
CA ASN A 2 -17.95 -1.41 -28.24
C ASN A 2 -16.99 -2.59 -27.96
N ASN A 3 -16.40 -3.22 -28.99
CA ASN A 3 -15.61 -4.45 -28.78
C ASN A 3 -14.20 -4.19 -28.20
N GLY A 4 -13.64 -2.99 -28.37
CA GLY A 4 -12.29 -2.66 -27.89
C GLY A 4 -12.21 -2.31 -26.40
N ARG A 5 -13.22 -1.63 -25.84
CA ARG A 5 -13.26 -1.34 -24.39
C ARG A 5 -13.51 -2.60 -23.56
N SER A 6 -14.37 -3.49 -24.05
CA SER A 6 -14.68 -4.74 -23.36
C SER A 6 -13.48 -5.70 -23.32
N SER A 7 -12.69 -5.80 -24.41
CA SER A 7 -11.48 -6.64 -24.43
C SER A 7 -10.35 -6.09 -23.56
N VAL A 8 -10.15 -4.75 -23.53
CA VAL A 8 -9.16 -4.08 -22.67
C VAL A 8 -9.50 -4.27 -21.19
N LEU A 9 -10.77 -4.09 -20.80
CA LEU A 9 -11.24 -4.39 -19.45
C LEU A 9 -11.05 -5.88 -19.11
N THR A 10 -11.37 -6.79 -20.03
CA THR A 10 -11.20 -8.24 -19.79
C THR A 10 -9.72 -8.61 -19.58
N GLY A 11 -8.80 -8.03 -20.36
CA GLY A 11 -7.36 -8.21 -20.19
C GLY A 11 -6.86 -7.63 -18.86
N ALA A 12 -7.41 -6.48 -18.45
CA ALA A 12 -7.05 -5.85 -17.18
C ALA A 12 -7.47 -6.65 -15.96
N LEU A 13 -8.65 -7.28 -15.99
CA LEU A 13 -9.14 -8.10 -14.88
C LEU A 13 -8.34 -9.40 -14.68
N GLY A 14 -7.59 -9.83 -15.70
CA GLY A 14 -6.70 -11.00 -15.64
C GLY A 14 -5.23 -10.68 -15.35
N ALA A 15 -4.86 -9.41 -15.20
CA ALA A 15 -3.48 -8.99 -14.94
C ALA A 15 -3.01 -9.40 -13.53
N GLU A 16 -1.72 -9.71 -13.37
CA GLU A 16 -1.14 -9.99 -12.04
C GLU A 16 -0.98 -8.70 -11.22
N VAL A 17 -0.75 -7.57 -11.91
CA VAL A 17 -0.72 -6.23 -11.32
C VAL A 17 -1.75 -5.35 -12.02
N LEU A 18 -2.70 -4.82 -11.26
CA LEU A 18 -3.69 -3.88 -11.78
C LEU A 18 -3.32 -2.45 -11.37
N ILE A 19 -3.07 -1.61 -12.37
CA ILE A 19 -2.72 -0.20 -12.22
C ILE A 19 -4.00 0.62 -12.42
N ILE A 20 -4.41 1.42 -11.42
CA ILE A 20 -5.67 2.17 -11.46
C ILE A 20 -5.40 3.64 -11.16
N PHE A 21 -5.75 4.53 -12.09
CA PHE A 21 -5.60 5.98 -11.91
C PHE A 21 -6.93 6.70 -12.14
N GLY A 22 -7.11 7.84 -11.46
CA GLY A 22 -8.39 8.56 -11.48
C GLY A 22 -8.66 9.38 -12.75
N SER A 23 -7.63 9.65 -13.55
CA SER A 23 -7.67 10.56 -14.69
C SER A 23 -6.70 10.14 -15.81
N ASP A 24 -7.10 10.37 -17.07
CA ASP A 24 -6.23 10.17 -18.23
C ASP A 24 -5.03 11.13 -18.23
N SER A 25 -5.14 12.28 -17.55
CA SER A 25 -4.04 13.25 -17.38
C SER A 25 -2.82 12.67 -16.69
N ASP A 26 -2.99 11.58 -15.92
CA ASP A 26 -1.96 10.97 -15.11
C ASP A 26 -1.13 9.92 -15.89
N SER A 27 -1.33 9.85 -17.22
CA SER A 27 -0.71 8.86 -18.10
C SER A 27 0.80 8.80 -18.04
N LYS A 28 1.45 9.95 -17.87
CA LYS A 28 2.91 10.03 -17.69
C LYS A 28 3.40 9.17 -16.52
N VAL A 29 2.58 8.98 -15.50
CA VAL A 29 2.90 8.16 -14.32
C VAL A 29 2.51 6.71 -14.58
N TYR A 30 1.26 6.42 -14.95
CA TYR A 30 0.80 5.04 -15.06
C TYR A 30 1.38 4.29 -16.27
N ASP A 31 1.63 4.95 -17.40
CA ASP A 31 2.29 4.32 -18.56
C ASP A 31 3.72 3.93 -18.22
N ARG A 32 4.41 4.76 -17.42
CA ARG A 32 5.76 4.46 -16.95
C ARG A 32 5.78 3.27 -15.99
N ILE A 33 4.78 3.15 -15.11
CA ILE A 33 4.62 1.97 -14.25
C ILE A 33 4.37 0.74 -15.13
N GLN A 34 3.40 0.81 -16.04
CA GLN A 34 3.01 -0.31 -16.90
C GLN A 34 4.17 -0.81 -17.78
N ALA A 35 4.96 0.11 -18.34
CA ALA A 35 6.14 -0.23 -19.14
C ALA A 35 7.22 -1.01 -18.34
N ASN A 36 7.24 -0.86 -17.02
CA ASN A 36 8.25 -1.44 -16.13
C ASN A 36 7.77 -2.66 -15.33
N VAL A 37 6.48 -3.01 -15.42
CA VAL A 37 5.85 -4.14 -14.71
C VAL A 37 5.25 -5.11 -15.73
N PRO A 38 5.90 -6.25 -16.02
CA PRO A 38 5.34 -7.28 -16.88
C PRO A 38 3.99 -7.80 -16.36
N LYS A 39 3.12 -8.26 -17.27
CA LYS A 39 1.78 -8.80 -16.94
C LYS A 39 0.89 -7.82 -16.14
N SER A 40 1.13 -6.52 -16.30
CA SER A 40 0.29 -5.47 -15.74
C SER A 40 -0.70 -4.91 -16.76
N ALA A 41 -1.76 -4.29 -16.26
CA ALA A 41 -2.70 -3.52 -17.06
C ALA A 41 -3.07 -2.23 -16.35
N ALA A 42 -3.20 -1.14 -17.11
CA ALA A 42 -3.68 0.14 -16.61
C ALA A 42 -5.16 0.36 -16.94
N VAL A 43 -5.89 0.90 -15.97
CA VAL A 43 -7.29 1.30 -16.11
C VAL A 43 -7.47 2.70 -15.51
N VAL A 44 -8.20 3.55 -16.21
CA VAL A 44 -8.60 4.85 -15.69
C VAL A 44 -10.00 4.75 -15.09
N CYS A 45 -10.09 4.89 -13.77
CA CYS A 45 -11.33 4.82 -13.01
C CYS A 45 -11.26 5.71 -11.78
N SER A 46 -12.20 6.65 -11.67
CA SER A 46 -12.24 7.63 -10.59
C SER A 46 -13.05 7.11 -9.40
N ALA A 47 -12.46 7.12 -8.20
CA ALA A 47 -13.18 6.80 -6.97
C ALA A 47 -14.33 7.78 -6.66
N HIS A 48 -14.24 9.03 -7.12
CA HIS A 48 -15.25 10.05 -6.85
C HIS A 48 -16.32 10.15 -7.94
N ARG A 49 -15.92 9.98 -9.21
CA ARG A 49 -16.82 10.18 -10.37
C ARG A 49 -17.48 8.90 -10.86
N SER A 50 -16.87 7.75 -10.58
CA SER A 50 -17.33 6.45 -11.05
C SER A 50 -17.13 5.35 -9.99
N PRO A 51 -17.63 5.53 -8.75
CA PRO A 51 -17.44 4.57 -7.67
C PRO A 51 -18.02 3.18 -7.98
N ASP A 52 -19.19 3.11 -8.61
CA ASP A 52 -19.83 1.82 -8.95
C ASP A 52 -19.02 1.00 -9.96
N ILE A 53 -18.33 1.69 -10.89
CA ILE A 53 -17.43 1.04 -11.86
C ILE A 53 -16.19 0.51 -11.15
N LEU A 54 -15.64 1.28 -10.20
CA LEU A 54 -14.52 0.80 -9.38
C LEU A 54 -14.91 -0.46 -8.60
N ASP A 55 -16.12 -0.50 -8.07
CA ASP A 55 -16.64 -1.66 -7.33
C ASP A 55 -16.72 -2.91 -8.21
N ASP A 56 -17.17 -2.75 -9.46
CA ASP A 56 -17.20 -3.85 -10.44
C ASP A 56 -15.79 -4.35 -10.79
N ILE A 57 -14.84 -3.42 -11.01
CA ILE A 57 -13.43 -3.76 -11.29
C ILE A 57 -12.84 -4.53 -10.10
N MET A 58 -13.01 -4.02 -8.88
CA MET A 58 -12.45 -4.65 -7.68
C MET A 58 -13.09 -6.01 -7.38
N GLY A 59 -14.39 -6.18 -7.65
CA GLY A 59 -15.09 -7.46 -7.46
C GLY A 59 -14.68 -8.55 -8.46
N LYS A 60 -14.12 -8.18 -9.61
CA LYS A 60 -13.76 -9.12 -10.70
C LYS A 60 -12.25 -9.30 -10.89
N SER A 61 -11.44 -8.38 -10.36
CA SER A 61 -9.99 -8.40 -10.54
C SER A 61 -9.37 -9.65 -9.92
N LYS A 62 -8.45 -10.27 -10.65
CA LYS A 62 -7.59 -11.37 -10.17
C LYS A 62 -6.19 -10.89 -9.76
N ALA A 63 -5.97 -9.59 -9.73
CA ALA A 63 -4.66 -9.02 -9.43
C ALA A 63 -4.15 -9.45 -8.06
N MET A 64 -2.85 -9.73 -8.02
CA MET A 64 -2.10 -10.06 -6.80
C MET A 64 -1.58 -8.79 -6.12
N VAL A 65 -1.36 -7.73 -6.90
CA VAL A 65 -0.91 -6.42 -6.43
C VAL A 65 -1.72 -5.34 -7.13
N PHE A 66 -2.11 -4.32 -6.37
CA PHE A 66 -2.75 -3.12 -6.94
C PHE A 66 -1.79 -1.94 -6.85
N VAL A 67 -1.69 -1.17 -7.92
CA VAL A 67 -1.01 0.13 -7.92
C VAL A 67 -2.07 1.18 -8.21
N ALA A 68 -2.35 2.04 -7.24
CA ALA A 68 -3.40 3.05 -7.37
C ALA A 68 -2.79 4.44 -7.25
N GLY A 69 -3.13 5.35 -8.16
CA GLY A 69 -2.63 6.72 -8.13
C GLY A 69 -3.71 7.78 -8.26
N ALA A 70 -3.53 8.88 -7.53
CA ALA A 70 -4.43 10.03 -7.56
C ALA A 70 -3.71 11.29 -7.06
N GLY A 71 -4.17 12.46 -7.52
CA GLY A 71 -3.76 13.77 -7.03
C GLY A 71 -4.83 14.43 -6.16
N LEU A 72 -4.48 15.57 -5.55
CA LEU A 72 -5.33 16.39 -4.67
C LEU A 72 -5.85 15.58 -3.46
N ALA A 73 -7.18 15.51 -3.27
CA ALA A 73 -7.83 14.62 -2.31
C ALA A 73 -7.76 13.16 -2.81
N ALA A 74 -6.56 12.59 -2.75
CA ALA A 74 -6.17 11.36 -3.42
C ALA A 74 -6.74 10.08 -2.76
N HIS A 75 -8.06 9.91 -2.79
CA HIS A 75 -8.75 8.82 -2.07
C HIS A 75 -8.71 7.46 -2.78
N LEU A 76 -8.43 7.42 -4.09
CA LEU A 76 -8.48 6.18 -4.87
C LEU A 76 -7.67 5.03 -4.25
N PRO A 77 -6.41 5.22 -3.80
CA PRO A 77 -5.63 4.14 -3.20
C PRO A 77 -6.26 3.60 -1.91
N GLY A 78 -6.79 4.47 -1.04
CA GLY A 78 -7.47 4.06 0.18
C GLY A 78 -8.78 3.31 -0.09
N VAL A 79 -9.55 3.75 -1.09
CA VAL A 79 -10.78 3.06 -1.51
C VAL A 79 -10.46 1.67 -2.09
N VAL A 80 -9.43 1.56 -2.94
CA VAL A 80 -8.96 0.27 -3.47
C VAL A 80 -8.56 -0.66 -2.32
N ALA A 81 -7.74 -0.18 -1.37
CA ALA A 81 -7.31 -0.95 -0.19
C ALA A 81 -8.46 -1.39 0.70
N SER A 82 -9.55 -0.62 0.77
CA SER A 82 -10.75 -1.01 1.53
C SER A 82 -11.52 -2.19 0.92
N LYS A 83 -11.30 -2.47 -0.38
CA LYS A 83 -12.06 -3.45 -1.18
C LYS A 83 -11.27 -4.73 -1.48
N THR A 84 -10.04 -4.85 -0.99
CA THR A 84 -9.17 -6.01 -1.24
C THR A 84 -8.39 -6.42 0.02
N ILE A 85 -7.90 -7.66 0.00
CA ILE A 85 -6.90 -8.17 0.96
C ILE A 85 -5.51 -8.30 0.32
N ARG A 86 -5.36 -7.80 -0.92
CA ARG A 86 -4.10 -7.77 -1.65
C ARG A 86 -3.38 -6.46 -1.38
N PRO A 87 -2.03 -6.43 -1.41
CA PRO A 87 -1.29 -5.21 -1.15
C PRO A 87 -1.60 -4.13 -2.19
N VAL A 88 -1.72 -2.89 -1.69
CA VAL A 88 -1.98 -1.70 -2.51
C VAL A 88 -0.82 -0.72 -2.37
N ILE A 89 -0.17 -0.43 -3.50
CA ILE A 89 0.81 0.65 -3.61
C ILE A 89 0.06 1.94 -3.98
N GLY A 90 0.23 2.97 -3.16
CA GLY A 90 -0.31 4.29 -3.41
C GLY A 90 0.71 5.19 -4.11
N VAL A 91 0.35 5.77 -5.24
CA VAL A 91 1.19 6.71 -6.00
C VAL A 91 0.57 8.11 -5.91
N PRO A 92 1.11 9.00 -5.07
CA PRO A 92 0.65 10.39 -5.04
C PRO A 92 1.01 11.05 -6.36
N VAL A 93 0.03 11.65 -7.03
CA VAL A 93 0.28 12.42 -8.26
C VAL A 93 0.45 13.89 -7.90
N ASP A 94 1.53 14.51 -8.34
CA ASP A 94 1.75 15.94 -8.08
C ASP A 94 0.72 16.78 -8.84
N SER A 95 0.07 17.69 -8.14
CA SER A 95 -0.95 18.59 -8.69
C SER A 95 -0.91 19.94 -7.98
N ASN A 96 -0.77 19.93 -6.66
CA ASN A 96 -0.49 21.11 -5.84
C ASN A 96 0.49 20.75 -4.72
N PHE A 97 1.07 21.76 -4.08
CA PHE A 97 1.96 21.59 -2.91
C PHE A 97 3.10 20.59 -3.14
N SER A 98 3.59 20.47 -4.39
CA SER A 98 4.60 19.46 -4.78
C SER A 98 4.21 18.02 -4.43
N GLY A 99 2.91 17.70 -4.46
CA GLY A 99 2.35 16.38 -4.15
C GLY A 99 2.18 16.07 -2.67
N MET A 100 2.42 17.05 -1.77
CA MET A 100 2.25 16.85 -0.33
C MET A 100 0.80 16.60 0.08
N ASP A 101 -0.16 17.26 -0.57
CA ASP A 101 -1.59 17.04 -0.36
C ASP A 101 -1.99 15.58 -0.62
N SER A 102 -1.54 15.07 -1.76
CA SER A 102 -1.82 13.75 -2.29
C SER A 102 -1.12 12.69 -1.46
N LEU A 103 0.14 12.93 -1.06
CA LEU A 103 0.89 12.01 -0.20
C LEU A 103 0.19 11.84 1.14
N LEU A 104 -0.20 12.93 1.81
CA LEU A 104 -0.86 12.85 3.12
C LEU A 104 -2.24 12.18 3.02
N ALA A 105 -2.98 12.42 1.94
CA ALA A 105 -4.27 11.76 1.68
C ALA A 105 -4.14 10.24 1.45
N ILE A 106 -3.00 9.77 0.98
CA ILE A 106 -2.73 8.35 0.68
C ILE A 106 -2.10 7.63 1.87
N VAL A 107 -1.04 8.20 2.45
CA VAL A 107 -0.15 7.47 3.36
C VAL A 107 -0.75 7.28 4.75
N GLN A 108 -1.58 8.21 5.22
CA GLN A 108 -2.05 8.25 6.60
C GLN A 108 -3.36 7.47 6.82
N MET A 109 -3.39 6.22 6.36
CA MET A 109 -4.58 5.36 6.48
C MET A 109 -4.98 5.01 7.93
N PRO A 110 -6.27 4.76 8.20
CA PRO A 110 -6.75 4.27 9.49
C PRO A 110 -6.22 2.87 9.82
N PRO A 111 -6.29 2.44 11.11
CA PRO A 111 -5.89 1.09 11.50
C PRO A 111 -6.62 0.02 10.71
N GLY A 112 -5.87 -1.00 10.28
CA GLY A 112 -6.41 -2.17 9.63
C GLY A 112 -6.46 -2.09 8.11
N ILE A 113 -6.40 -0.90 7.50
CA ILE A 113 -6.49 -0.69 6.04
C ILE A 113 -5.18 -0.08 5.51
N PRO A 114 -4.12 -0.87 5.30
CA PRO A 114 -2.86 -0.34 4.78
C PRO A 114 -2.97 0.17 3.34
N VAL A 115 -2.23 1.25 3.07
CA VAL A 115 -1.75 1.64 1.74
C VAL A 115 -0.24 1.87 1.87
N LEU A 116 0.52 1.32 0.92
CA LEU A 116 1.98 1.45 0.86
C LEU A 116 2.34 2.57 -0.13
N ALA A 117 2.59 3.77 0.39
CA ALA A 117 2.85 4.94 -0.43
C ALA A 117 4.31 5.01 -0.90
N VAL A 118 4.51 5.36 -2.16
CA VAL A 118 5.80 5.86 -2.66
C VAL A 118 5.83 7.38 -2.64
N GLY A 119 6.98 7.99 -2.96
CA GLY A 119 7.07 9.44 -3.13
C GLY A 119 6.19 9.98 -4.28
N PRO A 120 5.87 11.29 -4.28
CA PRO A 120 5.09 11.90 -5.36
C PRO A 120 5.68 11.63 -6.75
N ASP A 121 4.81 11.27 -7.70
CA ASP A 121 5.10 10.89 -9.08
C ASP A 121 6.14 9.76 -9.27
N ASN A 122 6.47 9.02 -8.21
CA ASN A 122 7.56 8.04 -8.25
C ASN A 122 7.13 6.69 -8.86
N ALA A 123 6.86 6.72 -10.17
CA ALA A 123 6.48 5.56 -10.98
C ALA A 123 7.50 4.42 -10.93
N ASP A 124 8.80 4.74 -10.87
CA ASP A 124 9.86 3.74 -10.89
C ASP A 124 9.89 2.93 -9.59
N GLU A 125 9.73 3.58 -8.44
CA GLU A 125 9.60 2.89 -7.16
C GLU A 125 8.31 2.08 -7.08
N ALA A 126 7.19 2.63 -7.56
CA ALA A 126 5.93 1.88 -7.62
C ALA A 126 6.09 0.59 -8.45
N ALA A 127 6.72 0.69 -9.62
CA ALA A 127 7.00 -0.47 -10.48
C ALA A 127 7.99 -1.45 -9.82
N LYS A 128 9.05 -0.95 -9.17
CA LYS A 128 10.01 -1.79 -8.43
C LYS A 128 9.30 -2.61 -7.35
N TYR A 129 8.53 -1.95 -6.49
CA TYR A 129 7.86 -2.63 -5.37
C TYR A 129 6.74 -3.56 -5.84
N ALA A 130 5.99 -3.19 -6.89
CA ALA A 130 4.99 -4.09 -7.47
C ALA A 130 5.62 -5.41 -7.94
N LYS A 131 6.78 -5.35 -8.61
CA LYS A 131 7.53 -6.56 -9.02
C LYS A 131 8.04 -7.37 -7.83
N LEU A 132 8.52 -6.71 -6.79
CA LEU A 132 9.00 -7.40 -5.59
C LEU A 132 7.85 -8.13 -4.88
N MET A 133 6.67 -7.53 -4.81
CA MET A 133 5.48 -8.14 -4.18
C MET A 133 4.92 -9.37 -4.94
N LEU A 134 5.33 -9.60 -6.19
CA LEU A 134 4.99 -10.82 -6.94
C LEU A 134 5.91 -12.01 -6.60
N ARG A 135 6.92 -11.82 -5.74
CA ARG A 135 7.83 -12.89 -5.31
C ARG A 135 7.23 -13.61 -4.11
N GLU A 136 7.58 -14.89 -3.97
CA GLU A 136 7.26 -15.64 -2.76
C GLU A 136 8.25 -15.30 -1.64
N TYR A 137 7.72 -14.99 -0.46
CA TYR A 137 8.46 -14.73 0.75
C TYR A 137 7.95 -15.64 1.88
N HIS A 138 8.83 -16.02 2.80
CA HIS A 138 8.50 -16.97 3.88
C HIS A 138 8.44 -16.35 5.28
N GLY A 139 8.86 -15.09 5.41
CA GLY A 139 8.86 -14.35 6.66
C GLY A 139 9.40 -12.94 6.48
N VAL A 140 9.48 -12.21 7.59
CA VAL A 140 9.97 -10.83 7.63
C VAL A 140 10.89 -10.60 8.82
N THR A 141 11.75 -9.60 8.72
CA THR A 141 12.52 -9.08 9.86
C THR A 141 12.00 -7.70 10.21
N ILE A 142 11.58 -7.52 11.46
CA ILE A 142 11.25 -6.20 12.00
C ILE A 142 12.54 -5.58 12.53
N ILE A 143 12.84 -4.35 12.10
CA ILE A 143 13.97 -3.57 12.56
C ILE A 143 13.41 -2.34 13.29
N GLY A 144 13.77 -2.16 14.55
CA GLY A 144 13.27 -1.06 15.36
C GLY A 144 13.77 -1.13 16.80
N ASP A 145 13.37 -0.17 17.62
CA ASP A 145 13.65 -0.19 19.05
C ASP A 145 12.63 -1.09 19.77
N ILE A 146 13.07 -2.16 20.42
CA ILE A 146 12.20 -3.10 21.14
C ILE A 146 11.42 -2.44 22.28
N LYS A 147 11.91 -1.33 22.82
CA LYS A 147 11.23 -0.56 23.87
C LYS A 147 10.10 0.28 23.28
N ASN A 148 10.11 0.53 21.97
CA ASN A 148 9.08 1.31 21.32
C ASN A 148 7.76 0.53 21.20
N GLN A 149 6.67 1.12 21.67
CA GLN A 149 5.35 0.49 21.65
C GLN A 149 4.87 0.14 20.22
N LYS A 150 5.26 0.93 19.21
CA LYS A 150 4.86 0.68 17.82
C LYS A 150 5.55 -0.56 17.25
N ALA A 151 6.82 -0.79 17.59
CA ALA A 151 7.52 -2.01 17.21
C ALA A 151 6.85 -3.26 17.82
N LYS A 152 6.52 -3.21 19.12
CA LYS A 152 5.79 -4.28 19.81
C LYS A 152 4.45 -4.59 19.16
N LYS A 153 3.67 -3.56 18.83
CA LYS A 153 2.38 -3.72 18.15
C LYS A 153 2.49 -4.36 16.76
N ALA A 154 3.58 -4.09 16.01
CA ALA A 154 3.81 -4.78 14.75
C ALA A 154 4.10 -6.27 14.96
N ILE A 155 4.89 -6.61 15.97
CA ILE A 155 5.17 -8.01 16.36
C ILE A 155 3.86 -8.73 16.73
N GLU A 156 3.09 -8.16 17.67
CA GLU A 156 1.80 -8.72 18.12
C GLU A 156 0.82 -8.95 16.95
N MET A 157 0.81 -8.03 15.98
CA MET A 157 0.00 -8.18 14.78
C MET A 157 0.49 -9.34 13.91
N LEU A 158 1.80 -9.49 13.68
CA LEU A 158 2.36 -10.61 12.92
C LEU A 158 2.13 -11.96 13.63
N ASP A 159 2.25 -11.99 14.96
CA ASP A 159 1.91 -13.13 15.80
C ASP A 159 0.45 -13.55 15.64
N GLN A 160 -0.48 -12.58 15.64
CA GLN A 160 -1.92 -12.84 15.45
C GLN A 160 -2.20 -13.57 14.13
N PHE A 161 -1.46 -13.26 13.06
CA PHE A 161 -1.58 -13.95 11.78
C PHE A 161 -0.76 -15.25 11.71
N GLY A 162 0.14 -15.50 12.66
CA GLY A 162 1.05 -16.64 12.66
C GLY A 162 2.12 -16.55 11.58
N VAL A 163 2.60 -15.32 11.32
CA VAL A 163 3.67 -15.06 10.36
C VAL A 163 5.03 -15.37 10.99
N SER A 164 5.89 -16.09 10.26
CA SER A 164 7.28 -16.27 10.67
C SER A 164 8.01 -14.94 10.62
N HIS A 165 8.61 -14.51 11.72
CA HIS A 165 9.33 -13.26 11.77
C HIS A 165 10.47 -13.25 12.78
N GLU A 166 11.42 -12.35 12.56
CA GLU A 166 12.55 -12.06 13.45
C GLU A 166 12.51 -10.60 13.88
N PHE A 167 13.18 -10.27 14.99
CA PHE A 167 13.33 -8.90 15.45
C PHE A 167 14.81 -8.53 15.57
N ALA A 168 15.21 -7.46 14.90
CA ALA A 168 16.53 -6.86 15.00
C ALA A 168 16.43 -5.55 15.80
N ASP A 169 16.92 -5.58 17.05
CA ASP A 169 16.87 -4.42 17.94
C ASP A 169 17.85 -3.33 17.48
N SER A 170 17.31 -2.12 17.32
CA SER A 170 18.03 -0.92 16.94
C SER A 170 17.60 0.22 17.89
N PRO A 171 18.30 0.38 19.03
CA PRO A 171 17.93 1.36 20.05
C PRO A 171 17.89 2.79 19.52
N ASN A 172 16.87 3.55 19.91
CA ASN A 172 16.64 4.95 19.49
C ASN A 172 16.36 5.16 17.99
N LEU A 173 16.09 4.09 17.23
CA LEU A 173 15.70 4.23 15.83
C LEU A 173 14.35 4.96 15.73
N LYS A 174 14.31 6.02 14.91
CA LYS A 174 13.09 6.85 14.72
C LYS A 174 12.10 6.26 13.72
N ASN A 175 12.30 5.02 13.29
CA ASN A 175 11.44 4.29 12.38
C ASN A 175 11.26 2.85 12.88
N VAL A 176 10.19 2.20 12.43
CA VAL A 176 10.08 0.73 12.43
C VAL A 176 10.07 0.29 10.97
N ASN A 177 10.95 -0.63 10.60
CA ASN A 177 11.05 -1.15 9.25
C ASN A 177 10.67 -2.63 9.25
N ILE A 178 9.93 -3.09 8.24
CA ILE A 178 9.64 -4.50 8.02
C ILE A 178 10.28 -4.91 6.69
N ASN A 179 11.32 -5.74 6.76
CA ASN A 179 12.12 -6.17 5.61
C ASN A 179 11.78 -7.61 5.20
N PHE A 180 11.70 -7.84 3.89
CA PHE A 180 11.44 -9.14 3.28
C PHE A 180 12.75 -9.69 2.68
N GLY A 181 13.55 -10.38 3.50
CA GLY A 181 14.79 -11.05 3.11
C GLY A 181 16.08 -10.36 3.59
N ASN A 182 17.23 -10.81 3.09
CA ASN A 182 18.55 -10.35 3.55
C ASN A 182 18.87 -8.93 3.03
N ALA A 183 18.72 -7.95 3.92
CA ALA A 183 19.49 -6.72 4.18
C ALA A 183 20.14 -5.87 3.06
N ASP A 184 20.14 -6.24 1.78
CA ASP A 184 20.57 -5.34 0.70
C ASP A 184 19.42 -4.35 0.44
N GLU A 185 19.37 -3.29 1.27
CA GLU A 185 18.28 -2.29 1.33
C GLU A 185 17.98 -1.65 -0.04
N GLU A 186 18.96 -1.55 -0.94
CA GLU A 186 18.74 -1.01 -2.29
C GLU A 186 17.94 -1.95 -3.19
N LYS A 187 17.95 -3.26 -2.92
CA LYS A 187 17.30 -4.28 -3.76
C LYS A 187 16.16 -5.03 -3.05
N GLY A 188 16.04 -4.88 -1.74
CA GLY A 188 15.01 -5.49 -0.91
C GLY A 188 13.66 -4.80 -0.98
N LEU A 189 12.65 -5.47 -0.45
CA LEU A 189 11.34 -4.89 -0.16
C LEU A 189 11.31 -4.56 1.33
N THR A 190 11.19 -3.27 1.65
CA THR A 190 11.13 -2.78 3.03
C THR A 190 9.96 -1.84 3.17
N ILE A 191 9.08 -2.10 4.14
CA ILE A 191 8.00 -1.19 4.53
C ILE A 191 8.51 -0.33 5.66
N ASN A 192 8.44 0.99 5.49
CA ASN A 192 8.95 1.95 6.46
C ASN A 192 7.79 2.59 7.24
N VAL A 193 7.93 2.63 8.56
CA VAL A 193 6.98 3.27 9.48
C VAL A 193 7.71 4.43 10.16
N PRO A 194 7.35 5.68 9.84
CA PRO A 194 7.93 6.83 10.53
C PRO A 194 7.43 6.89 11.98
N LEU A 195 8.34 7.11 12.93
CA LEU A 195 8.04 7.44 14.32
C LEU A 195 8.46 8.87 14.68
N ILE A 196 8.50 9.74 13.68
CA ILE A 196 8.87 11.15 13.81
C ILE A 196 7.70 11.92 14.44
N ASP A 197 8.04 12.87 15.31
CA ASP A 197 7.10 13.83 15.87
C ASP A 197 6.62 14.81 14.79
N THR A 198 5.31 14.90 14.56
CA THR A 198 4.70 15.80 13.57
C THR A 198 3.91 16.94 14.21
N SER A 199 4.26 17.33 15.44
CA SER A 199 3.58 18.39 16.21
C SER A 199 3.69 19.79 15.60
N THR A 200 4.63 20.02 14.68
CA THR A 200 4.80 21.31 13.99
C THR A 200 4.83 21.15 12.47
N PRO A 201 4.53 22.22 11.71
CA PRO A 201 4.65 22.20 10.26
C PRO A 201 6.04 21.83 9.74
N GLU A 202 7.12 22.32 10.39
CA GLU A 202 8.50 22.07 9.98
C GLU A 202 8.87 20.59 10.07
N LYS A 203 8.45 19.93 11.16
CA LYS A 203 8.67 18.50 11.34
C LYS A 203 7.82 17.65 10.39
N SER A 204 6.61 18.11 10.08
CA SER A 204 5.78 17.49 9.05
C SER A 204 6.41 17.60 7.66
N LEU A 205 7.11 18.71 7.39
CA LEU A 205 7.85 18.89 6.15
C LEU A 205 9.09 17.99 6.09
N GLU A 206 9.82 17.79 7.19
CA GLU A 206 10.92 16.81 7.26
C GLU A 206 10.43 15.40 6.89
N LEU A 207 9.29 14.99 7.44
CA LEU A 207 8.64 13.73 7.10
C LEU A 207 8.34 13.64 5.60
N PHE A 208 7.77 14.69 5.01
CA PHE A 208 7.50 14.74 3.57
C PHE A 208 8.76 14.52 2.74
N HIS A 209 9.88 15.14 3.12
CA HIS A 209 11.17 14.96 2.42
C HIS A 209 11.69 13.54 2.53
N MET A 210 11.59 12.94 3.72
CA MET A 210 11.99 11.54 3.95
C MET A 210 11.16 10.58 3.09
N MET A 211 9.86 10.81 2.98
CA MET A 211 8.94 9.95 2.22
C MET A 211 9.06 10.06 0.70
N ARG A 212 9.91 10.96 0.16
CA ARG A 212 10.12 11.08 -1.30
C ARG A 212 10.76 9.85 -1.94
N LYS A 213 11.42 9.00 -1.15
CA LYS A 213 12.02 7.74 -1.58
C LYS A 213 11.66 6.63 -0.61
N GLY A 214 11.44 5.43 -1.10
CA GLY A 214 11.08 4.27 -0.30
C GLY A 214 9.59 3.94 -0.37
N LEU A 215 9.19 2.96 0.45
CA LEU A 215 7.82 2.48 0.56
C LEU A 215 7.34 2.69 1.99
N TRP A 216 6.27 3.45 2.16
CA TRP A 216 5.89 4.01 3.46
C TRP A 216 4.45 3.68 3.82
N VAL A 217 4.22 3.48 5.11
CA VAL A 217 2.91 3.74 5.72
C VAL A 217 2.96 5.04 6.52
N GLY A 218 1.80 5.51 6.97
CA GLY A 218 1.71 6.75 7.76
C GLY A 218 2.42 6.67 9.11
N VAL A 219 2.58 7.84 9.74
CA VAL A 219 3.28 7.98 11.02
C VAL A 219 2.65 7.10 12.09
N GLY A 220 3.48 6.30 12.76
CA GLY A 220 3.07 5.41 13.84
C GLY A 220 2.11 4.28 13.43
N ARG A 221 1.97 3.99 12.13
CA ARG A 221 1.09 2.94 11.58
C ARG A 221 1.78 1.58 11.47
N ALA A 222 2.50 1.17 12.51
CA ALA A 222 3.23 -0.09 12.55
C ALA A 222 2.33 -1.33 12.40
N GLU A 223 1.11 -1.28 12.94
CA GLU A 223 0.09 -2.32 12.74
C GLU A 223 -0.33 -2.44 11.25
N ASN A 224 -0.47 -1.31 10.54
CA ASN A 224 -0.77 -1.36 9.10
C ASN A 224 0.42 -1.90 8.31
N ALA A 225 1.65 -1.56 8.68
CA ALA A 225 2.83 -2.14 8.02
C ALA A 225 2.87 -3.67 8.24
N ALA A 226 2.58 -4.15 9.44
CA ALA A 226 2.48 -5.57 9.72
C ALA A 226 1.39 -6.25 8.88
N ILE A 227 0.18 -5.67 8.81
CA ILE A 227 -0.93 -6.20 8.00
C ILE A 227 -0.55 -6.21 6.52
N ALA A 228 0.01 -5.11 6.01
CA ALA A 228 0.51 -5.04 4.63
C ALA A 228 1.54 -6.14 4.36
N ALA A 229 2.37 -6.47 5.36
CA ALA A 229 3.30 -7.57 5.24
C ALA A 229 2.64 -8.94 5.16
N VAL A 230 1.56 -9.16 5.92
CA VAL A 230 0.72 -10.36 5.76
C VAL A 230 0.10 -10.41 4.36
N GLU A 231 -0.40 -9.28 3.84
CA GLU A 231 -0.99 -9.20 2.48
C GLU A 231 0.03 -9.56 1.39
N ILE A 232 1.29 -9.13 1.54
CA ILE A 232 2.39 -9.46 0.62
C ILE A 232 2.80 -10.93 0.74
N LEU A 233 2.87 -11.46 1.97
CA LEU A 233 3.19 -12.88 2.22
C LEU A 233 2.09 -13.83 1.73
N ASP A 234 0.87 -13.34 1.50
CA ASP A 234 -0.29 -14.13 1.06
C ASP A 234 -0.27 -14.49 -0.44
N TYR A 235 0.92 -14.68 -1.02
CA TYR A 235 1.07 -15.05 -2.43
C TYR A 235 0.33 -16.36 -2.78
N SER A 236 0.44 -17.37 -1.91
CA SER A 236 -0.22 -18.68 -2.08
C SER A 236 -1.63 -18.76 -1.48
N GLY A 237 -2.15 -17.68 -0.89
CA GLY A 237 -3.46 -17.66 -0.21
C GLY A 237 -3.45 -18.25 1.21
N LYS A 238 -2.27 -18.51 1.79
CA LYS A 238 -2.09 -19.06 3.15
C LYS A 238 -2.78 -18.25 4.24
N TYR A 239 -2.80 -16.93 4.13
CA TYR A 239 -3.34 -15.99 5.12
C TYR A 239 -4.69 -15.40 4.71
N ALA A 240 -5.17 -15.67 3.49
CA ALA A 240 -6.39 -15.08 2.93
C ALA A 240 -7.61 -15.14 3.85
N SER A 241 -7.89 -16.30 4.48
CA SER A 241 -9.02 -16.44 5.41
C SER A 241 -8.86 -15.53 6.63
N LYS A 242 -7.69 -15.56 7.27
CA LYS A 242 -7.42 -14.73 8.45
C LYS A 242 -7.49 -13.24 8.13
N LEU A 243 -7.01 -12.82 6.95
CA LEU A 243 -7.11 -11.44 6.49
C LEU A 243 -8.58 -11.04 6.35
N LYS A 244 -9.42 -11.86 5.70
CA LYS A 244 -10.86 -11.59 5.58
C LYS A 244 -11.55 -11.50 6.94
N ASP A 245 -11.31 -12.46 7.82
CA ASP A 245 -11.87 -12.48 9.17
C ASP A 245 -11.48 -11.23 9.96
N TYR A 246 -10.22 -10.81 9.84
CA TYR A 246 -9.74 -9.56 10.43
C TYR A 246 -10.49 -8.34 9.86
N ARG A 247 -10.60 -8.21 8.53
CA ARG A 247 -11.37 -7.12 7.88
C ARG A 247 -12.82 -7.07 8.35
N ASP A 248 -13.48 -8.22 8.43
CA ASP A 248 -14.88 -8.30 8.84
C ASP A 248 -15.05 -8.03 10.34
N SER A 249 -14.06 -8.35 11.18
CA SER A 249 -14.06 -7.96 12.59
C SER A 249 -14.02 -6.43 12.77
N LEU A 250 -13.28 -5.71 11.92
CA LEU A 250 -13.23 -4.25 11.96
C LEU A 250 -14.59 -3.64 11.61
N LYS A 251 -15.28 -4.18 10.59
CA LYS A 251 -16.63 -3.75 10.22
C LYS A 251 -17.64 -3.99 11.34
N ARG A 252 -17.61 -5.18 11.96
CA ARG A 252 -18.52 -5.53 13.07
C ARG A 252 -18.38 -4.56 14.25
N LYS A 253 -17.15 -4.25 14.67
CA LYS A 253 -16.90 -3.28 15.75
C LYS A 253 -17.52 -1.91 15.47
N ILE A 254 -17.52 -1.45 14.21
CA ILE A 254 -18.15 -0.18 13.84
C ILE A 254 -19.67 -0.30 13.95
N ILE A 255 -20.26 -1.38 13.44
CA ILE A 255 -21.73 -1.59 13.45
C ILE A 255 -22.25 -1.74 14.89
N GLU A 256 -21.56 -2.51 15.73
CA GLU A 256 -21.91 -2.68 17.15
C GLU A 256 -21.83 -1.36 17.92
N GLY A 257 -20.88 -0.48 17.59
CA GLY A 257 -20.77 0.85 18.20
C GLY A 257 -21.86 1.85 17.75
N LEU A 258 -22.66 1.52 16.74
CA LEU A 258 -23.81 2.33 16.30
C LEU A 258 -25.12 1.94 17.01
N GLN A 259 -25.13 0.84 17.77
CA GLN A 259 -26.27 0.35 18.56
C GLN A 259 -26.20 0.88 19.99
#